data_AF-E8LEV9-F1
#
_entry.id   AF-E8LEV9-F1
#
_cell.length_a   1.000
_cell.length_b   1.000
_cell.length_c   1.000
_cell.angle_alpha   90.00
_cell.angle_beta   90.00
_cell.angle_gamma   90.00
#
_symmetry.space_group_name_H-M   'P 1'
#
loop_
_entity.id
_entity.type
_entity.pdbx_description
1 polymer ?
#
loop_
_entity_poly.entity_id
_entity_poly.type
_entity_poly.pdbx_seq_one_letter_code
_entity_poly.pdbx_strand_id
1 'polypeptide(L)'
;MKKLIVLLMTLFCCATAFAADADKKPATQEGMNWEISMMPKPSEEEQEQARWSIVVENNVGIYAYDMDSLTFSKVTNGLPDKNIISVLTKTVFTDKDMLKKLNEKYKASLTKKEKVQYCEIVMTFNLQDKTYGVEVMDVYGSKKTLLSHQAKELKFVPVPAGSFAEAMLEVCQQAVAADAQAAAK
;
A
#
# COMPACT_ATOMS: atom_id res chain seq x y z
N MET A 1 -36.74 17.57 68.51
CA MET A 1 -37.94 17.02 67.85
C MET A 1 -37.48 16.04 66.76
N LYS A 2 -37.19 14.78 67.12
CA LYS A 2 -38.17 13.69 67.25
C LYS A 2 -38.90 13.30 65.94
N LYS A 3 -38.33 13.56 64.75
CA LYS A 3 -38.83 12.95 63.48
C LYS A 3 -37.76 12.55 62.45
N LEU A 4 -36.46 12.70 62.75
CA LEU A 4 -35.37 12.14 61.91
C LEU A 4 -34.70 10.89 62.51
N ILE A 5 -35.00 10.59 63.78
CA ILE A 5 -34.47 9.43 64.51
C ILE A 5 -35.09 8.11 64.01
N VAL A 6 -36.19 8.16 63.24
CA VAL A 6 -36.90 6.97 62.73
C VAL A 6 -36.48 6.60 61.29
N LEU A 7 -35.78 7.48 60.57
CA LEU A 7 -35.16 7.12 59.28
C LEU A 7 -33.78 6.46 59.47
N LEU A 8 -33.20 6.59 60.66
CA LEU A 8 -31.90 6.02 61.02
C LEU A 8 -31.96 4.53 61.44
N MET A 9 -33.16 3.93 61.55
CA MET A 9 -33.35 2.56 62.03
C MET A 9 -33.62 1.52 60.93
N THR A 10 -33.82 1.94 59.67
CA THR A 10 -34.07 1.03 58.53
C THR A 10 -32.83 0.75 57.69
N LEU A 11 -31.69 1.36 58.01
CA LEU A 11 -30.40 1.08 57.38
C LEU A 11 -29.50 0.20 58.27
N PHE A 12 -30.12 -0.63 59.12
CA PHE A 12 -29.48 -1.63 59.97
C PHE A 12 -29.60 -3.04 59.37
N CYS A 13 -29.20 -3.24 58.11
CA CYS A 13 -29.18 -4.61 57.57
C CYS A 13 -27.89 -5.09 56.91
N CYS A 14 -26.89 -4.27 56.56
CA CYS A 14 -25.72 -4.83 55.84
C CYS A 14 -24.37 -4.16 56.11
N ALA A 15 -24.07 -3.76 57.35
CA ALA A 15 -22.68 -3.52 57.75
C ALA A 15 -22.29 -4.56 58.81
N THR A 16 -21.49 -5.56 58.40
CA THR A 16 -20.11 -5.78 58.86
C THR A 16 -19.71 -7.24 58.68
N ALA A 17 -18.88 -7.51 57.67
CA ALA A 17 -17.75 -8.41 57.85
C ALA A 17 -16.49 -7.56 57.61
N PHE A 18 -15.92 -7.09 58.72
CA PHE A 18 -14.48 -6.85 58.88
C PHE A 18 -13.70 -8.11 58.43
N ALA A 19 -12.45 -8.11 58.01
CA ALA A 19 -11.43 -7.13 57.69
C ALA A 19 -10.25 -7.94 57.12
N ALA A 20 -9.43 -7.35 56.26
CA ALA A 20 -8.01 -7.71 56.15
C ALA A 20 -7.29 -6.56 55.43
N ASP A 21 -6.57 -5.76 56.21
CA ASP A 21 -5.49 -4.90 55.75
C ASP A 21 -4.47 -5.72 54.96
N ALA A 22 -4.04 -5.19 53.81
CA ALA A 22 -2.69 -5.44 53.29
C ALA A 22 -2.33 -4.33 52.29
N ASP A 23 -1.47 -3.44 52.79
CA ASP A 23 -0.46 -2.66 52.11
C ASP A 23 -0.42 -2.59 50.58
N LYS A 24 -0.51 -1.33 50.14
CA LYS A 24 0.12 -0.73 48.95
C LYS A 24 1.25 -1.56 48.31
N LYS A 25 1.00 -2.06 47.11
CA LYS A 25 1.89 -1.94 45.93
C LYS A 25 0.97 -1.89 44.70
N PRO A 26 1.06 -0.89 43.81
CA PRO A 26 0.27 -0.90 42.59
C PRO A 26 0.81 -2.04 41.73
N ALA A 27 0.02 -3.11 41.59
CA ALA A 27 0.17 -3.99 40.46
C ALA A 27 -0.07 -3.12 39.23
N THR A 28 0.98 -2.96 38.43
CA THR A 28 0.96 -2.39 37.09
C THR A 28 -0.32 -2.85 36.40
N GLN A 29 -1.27 -1.94 36.20
CA GLN A 29 -2.30 -2.17 35.19
C GLN A 29 -1.55 -2.17 33.87
N GLU A 30 -1.06 -3.35 33.46
CA GLU A 30 -0.88 -3.64 32.05
C GLU A 30 -2.24 -3.35 31.42
N GLY A 31 -2.31 -2.26 30.67
CA GLY A 31 -3.49 -1.84 29.96
C GLY A 31 -3.99 -3.02 29.15
N MET A 32 -5.10 -3.60 29.59
CA MET A 32 -5.77 -4.66 28.87
C MET A 32 -6.11 -4.11 27.48
N ASN A 33 -5.33 -4.52 26.47
CA ASN A 33 -5.58 -4.24 25.08
C ASN A 33 -6.79 -5.06 24.64
N TRP A 34 -7.98 -4.56 24.93
CA TRP A 34 -9.24 -5.12 24.45
C TRP A 34 -9.47 -4.70 22.98
N GLU A 35 -8.65 -5.22 22.06
CA GLU A 35 -9.02 -5.21 20.64
C GLU A 35 -10.11 -6.25 20.43
N ILE A 36 -11.37 -5.81 20.50
CA ILE A 36 -12.52 -6.53 19.97
C ILE A 36 -12.35 -6.55 18.44
N SER A 37 -11.63 -7.53 17.90
CA SER A 37 -11.53 -7.71 16.46
C SER A 37 -12.27 -8.97 16.03
N MET A 38 -13.56 -8.81 15.71
CA MET A 38 -14.35 -9.80 14.95
C MET A 38 -14.11 -9.69 13.42
N MET A 39 -13.20 -8.83 12.97
CA MET A 39 -12.78 -8.78 11.58
C MET A 39 -11.52 -9.65 11.42
N PRO A 40 -11.53 -10.67 10.54
CA PRO A 40 -10.30 -11.33 10.15
C PRO A 40 -9.31 -10.25 9.70
N LYS A 41 -8.11 -10.22 10.31
CA LYS A 41 -7.04 -9.38 9.79
C LYS A 41 -6.88 -9.72 8.31
N PRO A 42 -6.94 -8.74 7.38
CA PRO A 42 -6.82 -9.01 5.97
C PRO A 42 -5.56 -9.85 5.72
N SER A 43 -5.68 -10.92 4.94
CA SER A 43 -4.53 -11.76 4.61
C SER A 43 -3.46 -10.94 3.88
N GLU A 44 -2.19 -11.33 3.96
CA GLU A 44 -1.09 -10.58 3.31
C GLU A 44 -1.34 -10.36 1.80
N GLU A 45 -2.03 -11.30 1.15
CA GLU A 45 -2.41 -11.18 -0.26
C GLU A 45 -3.49 -10.11 -0.50
N GLU A 46 -4.46 -9.97 0.42
CA GLU A 46 -5.49 -8.92 0.34
C GLU A 46 -4.91 -7.54 0.64
N GLN A 47 -3.94 -7.45 1.56
CA GLN A 47 -3.22 -6.20 1.82
C GLN A 47 -2.37 -5.79 0.61
N GLU A 48 -1.67 -6.76 0.00
CA GLU A 48 -0.93 -6.51 -1.24
C GLU A 48 -1.87 -6.07 -2.36
N GLN A 49 -3.05 -6.68 -2.52
CA GLN A 49 -4.01 -6.28 -3.54
C GLN A 49 -4.61 -4.88 -3.27
N ALA A 50 -4.87 -4.54 -2.02
CA ALA A 50 -5.41 -3.22 -1.63
C ALA A 50 -4.44 -2.06 -1.93
N ARG A 51 -3.13 -2.33 -1.98
CA ARG A 51 -2.10 -1.33 -2.32
C ARG A 51 -2.11 -0.92 -3.80
N TRP A 52 -2.58 -1.81 -4.68
CA TRP A 52 -2.56 -1.56 -6.12
C TRP A 52 -3.85 -0.90 -6.60
N SER A 53 -3.73 0.26 -7.23
CA SER A 53 -4.83 0.92 -7.93
C SER A 53 -4.81 0.56 -9.41
N ILE A 54 -5.90 -0.02 -9.91
CA ILE A 54 -6.04 -0.39 -11.33
C ILE A 54 -6.18 0.88 -12.17
N VAL A 55 -5.41 0.97 -13.26
CA VAL A 55 -5.46 2.08 -14.22
C VAL A 55 -6.23 1.68 -15.47
N VAL A 56 -5.85 0.56 -16.07
CA VAL A 56 -6.45 0.08 -17.31
C VAL A 56 -6.37 -1.44 -17.36
N GLU A 57 -7.43 -2.05 -17.91
CA GLU A 57 -7.45 -3.46 -18.25
C GLU A 57 -7.61 -3.58 -19.77
N ASN A 58 -6.73 -4.36 -20.39
CA ASN A 58 -6.84 -4.65 -21.82
C ASN A 58 -6.60 -6.15 -22.07
N ASN A 59 -6.55 -6.54 -23.34
CA ASN A 59 -6.29 -7.92 -23.74
C ASN A 59 -4.90 -8.44 -23.31
N VAL A 60 -3.91 -7.55 -23.17
CA VAL A 60 -2.54 -7.88 -22.76
C VAL A 60 -2.46 -8.19 -21.26
N GLY A 61 -3.14 -7.37 -20.44
CA GLY A 61 -3.06 -7.50 -18.99
C GLY A 61 -3.88 -6.48 -18.23
N ILE A 62 -3.84 -6.65 -16.90
CA ILE A 62 -4.34 -5.69 -15.93
C ILE A 62 -3.16 -4.84 -15.49
N TYR A 63 -3.27 -3.53 -15.71
CA TYR A 63 -2.26 -2.56 -15.33
C TYR A 63 -2.72 -1.84 -14.07
N ALA A 64 -1.86 -1.85 -13.06
CA ALA A 64 -2.08 -1.15 -11.81
C ALA A 64 -0.83 -0.36 -11.42
N TYR A 65 -0.99 0.56 -10.48
CA TYR A 65 0.12 1.29 -9.87
C TYR A 65 -0.02 1.29 -8.36
N ASP A 66 1.11 1.45 -7.68
CA ASP A 66 1.15 1.60 -6.24
C ASP A 66 1.05 3.08 -5.86
N MET A 67 -0.04 3.46 -5.18
CA MET A 67 -0.28 4.83 -4.77
C MET A 67 0.82 5.35 -3.82
N ASP A 68 1.33 4.50 -2.95
CA ASP A 68 2.33 4.87 -1.95
C ASP A 68 3.73 5.01 -2.55
N SER A 69 3.94 4.51 -3.78
CA SER A 69 5.21 4.62 -4.50
C SER A 69 5.40 5.93 -5.26
N LEU A 70 4.36 6.77 -5.34
CA LEU A 70 4.42 8.05 -6.02
C LEU A 70 5.42 8.97 -5.31
N THR A 71 6.56 9.17 -5.96
CA THR A 71 7.69 9.91 -5.38
C THR A 71 8.18 10.96 -6.36
N PHE A 72 8.36 12.19 -5.90
CA PHE A 72 8.93 13.26 -6.72
C PHE A 72 10.42 13.02 -6.89
N SER A 73 10.84 12.69 -8.11
CA SER A 73 12.16 12.17 -8.39
C SER A 73 13.13 13.27 -8.78
N LYS A 74 14.27 13.26 -8.06
CA LYS A 74 15.38 14.21 -8.06
C LYS A 74 15.14 15.48 -7.24
N VAL A 75 15.69 15.40 -6.04
CA VAL A 75 15.97 16.52 -5.16
C VAL A 75 17.17 17.28 -5.73
N THR A 76 16.94 18.36 -6.47
CA THR A 76 18.04 19.27 -6.84
C THR A 76 18.15 20.29 -5.72
N ASN A 77 19.28 20.31 -4.98
CA ASN A 77 19.52 21.22 -3.84
C ASN A 77 18.57 21.08 -2.63
N GLY A 78 18.13 19.87 -2.30
CA GLY A 78 17.24 19.65 -1.14
C GLY A 78 15.74 19.88 -1.42
N LEU A 79 15.37 20.32 -2.63
CA LEU A 79 13.98 20.51 -3.04
C LEU A 79 13.58 19.49 -4.12
N PRO A 80 12.48 18.74 -3.93
CA PRO A 80 11.97 17.82 -4.95
C PRO A 80 11.54 18.60 -6.20
N ASP A 81 12.00 18.17 -7.37
CA ASP A 81 11.45 18.68 -8.63
C ASP A 81 10.03 18.14 -8.81
N LYS A 82 9.04 19.01 -8.59
CA LYS A 82 7.62 18.65 -8.71
C LYS A 82 7.21 18.28 -10.14
N ASN A 83 8.07 18.51 -11.13
CA ASN A 83 7.81 18.15 -12.52
C ASN A 83 8.23 16.72 -12.85
N ILE A 84 9.07 16.08 -12.01
CA ILE A 84 9.52 14.71 -12.23
C ILE A 84 8.95 13.82 -11.15
N ILE A 85 8.25 12.76 -11.55
CA ILE A 85 7.58 11.84 -10.63
C ILE A 85 7.83 10.40 -11.04
N SER A 86 8.24 9.59 -10.09
CA SER A 86 8.42 8.16 -10.24
C SER A 86 7.27 7.41 -9.59
N VAL A 87 6.89 6.30 -10.21
CA VAL A 87 5.80 5.45 -9.75
C VAL A 87 6.13 3.99 -10.08
N LEU A 88 5.84 3.11 -9.13
CA LEU A 88 5.88 1.68 -9.34
C LEU A 88 4.57 1.22 -9.97
N THR A 89 4.68 0.65 -11.16
CA THR A 89 3.56 0.07 -11.90
C THR A 89 3.68 -1.44 -11.93
N LYS A 90 2.55 -2.13 -11.96
CA LYS A 90 2.46 -3.58 -12.04
C LYS A 90 1.55 -3.97 -13.18
N THR A 91 2.02 -4.88 -14.03
CA THR A 91 1.22 -5.46 -15.09
C THR A 91 1.06 -6.95 -14.86
N VAL A 92 -0.17 -7.41 -14.68
CA VAL A 92 -0.51 -8.84 -14.60
C VAL A 92 -0.87 -9.32 -16.00
N PHE A 93 -0.10 -10.26 -16.54
CA PHE A 93 -0.30 -10.74 -17.91
C PHE A 93 -1.51 -11.66 -18.00
N THR A 94 -2.42 -11.35 -18.92
CA THR A 94 -3.62 -12.16 -19.20
C THR A 94 -3.60 -12.76 -20.59
N ASP A 95 -2.82 -12.18 -21.52
CA ASP A 95 -2.73 -12.67 -22.89
C ASP A 95 -2.02 -14.02 -22.96
N LYS A 96 -2.70 -15.02 -23.56
CA LYS A 96 -2.22 -16.40 -23.60
C LYS A 96 -0.98 -16.56 -24.47
N ASP A 97 -0.88 -15.83 -25.57
CA ASP A 97 0.24 -15.99 -26.51
C ASP A 97 1.50 -15.28 -26.01
N MET A 98 1.35 -14.12 -25.37
CA MET A 98 2.42 -13.47 -24.62
C MET A 98 2.89 -14.36 -23.47
N LEU A 99 1.98 -14.93 -22.69
CA LEU A 99 2.35 -15.85 -21.61
C LEU A 99 3.12 -17.07 -22.14
N LYS A 100 2.73 -17.67 -23.27
CA LYS A 100 3.51 -18.77 -23.88
C LYS A 100 4.94 -18.32 -24.19
N LYS A 101 5.10 -17.19 -24.90
CA LYS A 101 6.42 -16.64 -25.26
C LYS A 101 7.27 -16.30 -24.05
N LEU A 102 6.68 -15.70 -23.02
CA LEU A 102 7.38 -15.36 -21.77
C LEU A 102 7.78 -16.62 -21.01
N ASN A 103 6.91 -17.63 -20.91
CA ASN A 103 7.24 -18.90 -20.27
C ASN A 103 8.36 -19.64 -21.00
N GLU A 104 8.40 -19.58 -22.34
CA GLU A 104 9.51 -20.13 -23.12
C GLU A 104 10.81 -19.36 -22.88
N LYS A 105 10.76 -18.02 -22.89
CA LYS A 105 11.92 -17.15 -22.64
C LYS A 105 12.54 -17.39 -21.26
N TYR A 106 11.72 -17.56 -20.22
CA TYR A 106 12.16 -17.71 -18.84
C TYR A 106 12.19 -19.18 -18.36
N LYS A 107 12.07 -20.15 -19.27
CA LYS A 107 11.97 -21.58 -18.95
C LYS A 107 13.10 -22.10 -18.05
N ALA A 108 14.31 -21.57 -18.20
CA ALA A 108 15.46 -21.95 -17.38
C ALA A 108 15.40 -21.43 -15.94
N SER A 109 14.70 -20.32 -15.71
CA SER A 109 14.55 -19.69 -14.39
C SER A 109 13.28 -20.14 -13.65
N LEU A 110 12.32 -20.75 -14.36
CA LEU A 110 11.05 -21.20 -13.79
C LEU A 110 11.22 -22.52 -13.03
N THR A 111 10.67 -22.59 -11.82
CA THR A 111 10.61 -23.84 -11.06
C THR A 111 9.47 -24.74 -11.54
N LYS A 112 9.44 -26.01 -11.08
CA LYS A 112 8.38 -26.96 -11.44
C LYS A 112 7.00 -26.40 -11.07
N LYS A 113 6.06 -26.45 -12.03
CA LYS A 113 4.68 -25.90 -11.93
C LYS A 113 4.61 -24.37 -11.77
N GLU A 114 5.69 -23.64 -12.02
CA GLU A 114 5.68 -22.18 -12.04
C GLU A 114 5.51 -21.66 -13.46
N LYS A 115 4.88 -20.48 -13.58
CA LYS A 115 4.75 -19.76 -14.84
C LYS A 115 5.03 -18.28 -14.60
N VAL A 116 5.45 -17.56 -15.64
CA VAL A 116 5.47 -16.09 -15.62
C VAL A 116 4.07 -15.57 -15.33
N GLN A 117 3.95 -14.55 -14.48
CA GLN A 117 2.64 -14.02 -14.06
C GLN A 117 2.53 -12.50 -14.23
N TYR A 118 3.52 -11.74 -13.76
CA TYR A 118 3.45 -10.29 -13.78
C TYR A 118 4.82 -9.65 -13.96
N CYS A 119 4.85 -8.36 -14.26
CA CYS A 119 6.04 -7.53 -14.14
C CYS A 119 5.75 -6.29 -13.29
N GLU A 120 6.81 -5.78 -12.67
CA GLU A 120 6.80 -4.51 -11.96
C GLU A 120 7.81 -3.58 -12.63
N ILE A 121 7.39 -2.34 -12.87
CA ILE A 121 8.15 -1.37 -13.64
C ILE A 121 8.16 -0.05 -12.87
N VAL A 122 9.35 0.45 -12.57
CA VAL A 122 9.53 1.81 -12.06
C VAL A 122 9.55 2.75 -13.27
N MET A 123 8.47 3.50 -13.43
CA MET A 123 8.29 4.49 -14.48
C MET A 123 8.50 5.88 -13.92
N THR A 124 9.22 6.72 -14.65
CA THR A 124 9.53 8.09 -14.25
C THR A 124 9.06 9.04 -15.32
N PHE A 125 8.18 9.95 -14.95
CA PHE A 125 7.51 10.90 -15.83
C PHE A 125 8.07 12.29 -15.61
N ASN A 126 8.33 12.99 -16.71
CA ASN A 126 8.49 14.43 -16.72
C ASN A 126 7.17 15.03 -17.23
N LEU A 127 6.45 15.68 -16.32
CA LEU A 127 5.11 16.20 -16.53
C LEU A 127 5.09 17.42 -17.45
N GLN A 128 6.15 18.22 -17.43
CA GLN A 128 6.29 19.42 -18.26
C GLN A 128 6.47 19.05 -19.72
N ASP A 129 7.40 18.13 -20.01
CA ASP A 129 7.74 17.73 -21.38
C ASP A 129 6.88 16.57 -21.90
N LYS A 130 5.97 16.05 -21.07
CA LYS A 130 5.13 14.87 -21.36
C LYS A 130 5.96 13.70 -21.89
N THR A 131 7.05 13.43 -21.19
CA THR A 131 7.95 12.33 -21.49
C THR A 131 8.03 11.37 -20.33
N TYR A 132 8.39 10.12 -20.61
CA TYR A 132 8.59 9.11 -19.58
C TYR A 132 9.84 8.29 -19.87
N GLY A 133 10.41 7.71 -18.81
CA GLY A 133 11.46 6.72 -18.90
C GLY A 133 11.17 5.55 -17.97
N VAL A 134 11.85 4.44 -18.22
CA VAL A 134 11.77 3.23 -17.40
C VAL A 134 13.12 3.02 -16.73
N GLU A 135 13.14 3.03 -15.41
CA GLU A 135 14.37 2.87 -14.62
C GLU A 135 14.63 1.40 -14.28
N VAL A 136 13.59 0.70 -13.83
CA VAL A 136 13.66 -0.70 -13.43
C VAL A 136 12.51 -1.46 -14.04
N MET A 137 12.79 -2.66 -14.53
CA MET A 137 11.79 -3.63 -14.97
C MET A 137 12.13 -5.01 -14.39
N ASP A 138 11.24 -5.48 -13.53
CA ASP A 138 11.33 -6.78 -12.88
C ASP A 138 10.21 -7.69 -13.38
N VAL A 139 10.54 -8.94 -13.71
CA VAL A 139 9.56 -9.93 -14.18
C VAL A 139 9.48 -11.04 -13.16
N TYR A 140 8.26 -11.41 -12.78
CA TYR A 140 7.99 -12.36 -11.71
C TYR A 140 7.21 -13.58 -12.17
N GLY A 141 7.54 -14.71 -11.55
CA GLY A 141 6.78 -15.95 -11.64
C GLY A 141 5.61 -15.98 -10.67
N SER A 142 4.71 -16.96 -10.87
CA SER A 142 3.51 -17.17 -10.08
C SER A 142 3.76 -17.54 -8.62
N LYS A 143 5.03 -17.74 -8.23
CA LYS A 143 5.46 -18.00 -6.86
C LYS A 143 6.25 -16.83 -6.26
N LYS A 144 6.09 -15.63 -6.82
CA LYS A 144 6.86 -14.42 -6.48
C LYS A 144 8.38 -14.55 -6.76
N THR A 145 8.80 -15.53 -7.56
CA THR A 145 10.21 -15.67 -7.97
C THR A 145 10.58 -14.56 -8.94
N LEU A 146 11.66 -13.82 -8.67
CA LEU A 146 12.23 -12.87 -9.61
C LEU A 146 12.91 -13.62 -10.78
N LEU A 147 12.34 -13.52 -11.97
CA LEU A 147 12.80 -14.19 -13.19
C LEU A 147 13.78 -13.34 -14.00
N SER A 148 13.65 -12.02 -13.91
CA SER A 148 14.46 -11.05 -14.63
C SER A 148 14.49 -9.76 -13.85
N HIS A 149 15.66 -9.15 -13.76
CA HIS A 149 15.85 -7.78 -13.30
C HIS A 149 16.54 -6.98 -14.40
N GLN A 150 16.03 -5.80 -14.72
CA GLN A 150 16.62 -4.90 -15.69
C GLN A 150 16.60 -3.47 -15.15
N ALA A 151 17.77 -2.98 -14.73
CA ALA A 151 17.99 -1.57 -14.46
C ALA A 151 18.52 -0.89 -15.73
N LYS A 152 17.95 0.26 -16.09
CA LYS A 152 18.34 1.06 -17.25
C LYS A 152 18.67 2.47 -16.79
N GLU A 153 19.63 3.09 -17.48
CA GLU A 153 19.82 4.52 -17.37
C GLU A 153 18.54 5.23 -17.83
N LEU A 154 18.06 6.17 -17.01
CA LEU A 154 16.83 6.89 -17.28
C LEU A 154 16.96 7.71 -18.57
N LYS A 155 16.24 7.28 -19.62
CA LYS A 155 16.13 7.96 -20.90
C LYS A 155 14.68 8.32 -21.15
N PHE A 156 14.41 9.61 -21.21
CA PHE A 156 13.08 10.13 -21.47
C PHE A 156 12.73 10.01 -22.95
N VAL A 157 11.55 9.46 -23.22
CA VAL A 157 10.93 9.39 -24.53
C VAL A 157 9.54 10.00 -24.47
N PRO A 158 8.99 10.52 -25.58
CA PRO A 158 7.64 11.06 -25.60
C PRO A 158 6.62 10.01 -25.17
N VAL A 159 5.62 10.42 -24.38
CA VAL A 159 4.50 9.56 -24.00
C VAL A 159 3.62 9.29 -25.23
N PRO A 160 3.41 8.03 -25.64
CA PRO A 160 2.58 7.71 -26.80
C PRO A 160 1.08 7.92 -26.48
N ALA A 161 0.34 8.52 -27.40
CA ALA A 161 -1.11 8.69 -27.29
C ALA A 161 -1.84 7.34 -27.30
N GLY A 162 -2.90 7.22 -26.49
CA GLY A 162 -3.70 6.02 -26.28
C GLY A 162 -2.95 4.90 -25.55
N SER A 163 -1.82 5.18 -24.91
CA SER A 163 -1.00 4.17 -24.23
C SER A 163 -1.24 4.15 -22.72
N PHE A 164 -0.84 3.05 -22.08
CA PHE A 164 -0.81 2.96 -20.61
C PHE A 164 0.04 4.09 -19.99
N ALA A 165 1.13 4.50 -20.64
CA ALA A 165 1.96 5.60 -20.15
C ALA A 165 1.21 6.95 -20.15
N GLU A 166 0.26 7.16 -21.06
CA GLU A 166 -0.59 8.35 -21.06
C GLU A 166 -1.56 8.35 -19.88
N ALA A 167 -2.24 7.23 -19.63
CA ALA A 167 -3.12 7.11 -18.46
C ALA A 167 -2.34 7.31 -17.15
N MET A 168 -1.13 6.76 -17.04
CA MET A 168 -0.25 7.01 -15.90
C MET A 168 0.21 8.46 -15.78
N LEU A 169 0.47 9.13 -16.89
CA LEU A 169 0.82 10.55 -16.89
C LEU A 169 -0.33 11.39 -16.30
N GLU A 170 -1.58 11.09 -16.66
CA GLU A 170 -2.75 11.77 -16.11
C GLU A 170 -2.90 11.55 -14.61
N VAL A 171 -2.73 10.30 -14.15
CA VAL A 171 -2.72 9.96 -12.71
C VAL A 171 -1.64 10.76 -11.97
N CYS A 172 -0.44 10.82 -12.53
CA CYS A 172 0.66 11.59 -11.95
C CYS A 172 0.33 13.08 -11.87
N GLN A 173 -0.24 13.68 -12.92
CA GLN A 173 -0.65 15.08 -12.93
C GLN A 173 -1.71 15.39 -11.86
N GLN A 174 -2.68 14.49 -11.67
CA GLN A 174 -3.70 14.62 -10.62
C GLN A 174 -3.07 14.56 -9.22
N ALA A 175 -2.13 13.64 -8.99
CA ALA A 175 -1.41 13.53 -7.72
C ALA A 175 -0.63 14.81 -7.39
N VAL A 176 0.07 15.41 -8.36
CA VAL A 176 0.79 16.68 -8.16
C VAL A 176 -0.16 17.83 -7.86
N ALA A 177 -1.30 17.90 -8.57
CA ALA A 177 -2.31 18.92 -8.32
C ALA A 177 -2.91 18.80 -6.90
N ALA A 178 -3.16 17.57 -6.42
CA ALA A 178 -3.65 17.32 -5.07
C ALA A 178 -2.61 17.70 -4.00
N ASP A 179 -1.34 17.35 -4.18
CA ASP A 179 -0.24 17.75 -3.28
C ASP A 179 -0.13 19.29 -3.18
N ALA A 180 -0.17 19.99 -4.31
CA ALA A 180 -0.10 21.44 -4.34
C ALA A 180 -1.28 22.11 -3.61
N GLN A 181 -2.49 21.54 -3.71
CA GLN A 181 -3.67 22.02 -2.98
C GLN A 181 -3.58 21.75 -1.48
N ALA A 182 -3.02 20.61 -1.08
CA ALA A 182 -2.82 20.27 0.33
C ALA A 182 -1.79 21.19 0.99
N ALA A 183 -0.69 21.51 0.29
CA ALA A 183 0.35 22.42 0.78
C ALA A 183 -0.08 23.90 0.88
N ALA A 184 -1.16 24.29 0.20
CA ALA A 184 -1.70 25.65 0.21
C ALA A 184 -2.74 25.91 1.32
N LYS A 185 -3.09 24.89 2.11
CA LYS A 185 -4.00 24.98 3.27
C LYS A 185 -3.23 25.06 4.57
#